data_AF-A0A357VKQ4-F1
#
_entry.id   AF-A0A357VKQ4-F1
#
_cell.length_a   1.000
_cell.length_b   1.000
_cell.length_c   1.000
_cell.angle_alpha   90.00
_cell.angle_beta   90.00
_cell.angle_gamma   90.00
#
_symmetry.space_group_name_H-M   'P 1'
#
loop_
_entity.id
_entity.type
_entity.pdbx_description
1 polymer ?
#
loop_
_entity_poly.entity_id
_entity_poly.type
_entity_poly.pdbx_seq_one_letter_code
_entity_poly.pdbx_strand_id
1 'polypeptide(L)'
;TIERRNGEKDDYYSYLTKPKYKLAVLVNKGTASAAEILAGAIQDTKVGFLVGENTYGKGTVQSVVPLEDGSGFKLTIARYKLPSGRYIGKEGLTPDVYVKNVQYTADIKFAGELKIGSRGNEVKILQKYLNLLKFNAGPEDGIFGPKTANAVKELQKKAGLSPTGVFDKNTYNALLKMIDSLNNKDAVLEKALELLRNM
;
A
#
# COMPACT_ATOMS: atom_id res chain seq x y z
N THR A 1 26.32 0.29 9.99
CA THR A 1 27.13 0.98 11.03
C THR A 1 26.26 1.85 11.90
N ILE A 2 26.52 1.84 13.21
CA ILE A 2 26.06 2.87 14.16
C ILE A 2 27.21 3.87 14.31
N GLU A 3 27.00 5.11 13.90
CA GLU A 3 28.03 6.17 13.94
C GLU A 3 27.68 7.23 14.98
N ARG A 4 28.56 7.40 15.97
CA ARG A 4 28.44 8.38 17.05
C ARG A 4 29.05 9.73 16.65
N ARG A 5 28.67 10.79 17.37
CA ARG A 5 29.14 12.17 17.08
C ARG A 5 30.66 12.35 17.21
N ASN A 6 31.30 11.59 18.10
CA ASN A 6 32.76 11.58 18.29
C ASN A 6 33.52 10.84 17.17
N GLY A 7 32.83 10.29 16.16
CA GLY A 7 33.41 9.54 15.06
C GLY A 7 33.57 8.04 15.33
N GLU A 8 33.25 7.58 16.53
CA GLU A 8 33.24 6.17 16.90
C GLU A 8 32.14 5.41 16.12
N LYS A 9 32.47 4.18 15.72
CA LYS A 9 31.64 3.37 14.82
C LYS A 9 31.54 1.95 15.34
N ASP A 10 30.31 1.45 15.39
CA ASP A 10 30.03 0.03 15.54
C ASP A 10 29.53 -0.52 14.19
N ASP A 11 30.30 -1.41 13.59
CA ASP A 11 29.95 -2.06 12.34
C ASP A 11 29.33 -3.44 12.58
N TYR A 12 28.31 -3.75 11.79
CA TYR A 12 27.59 -5.01 11.86
C TYR A 12 27.50 -5.60 10.45
N TYR A 13 27.87 -6.87 10.33
CA TYR A 13 27.95 -7.59 9.05
C TYR A 13 27.15 -8.89 9.12
N SER A 14 26.66 -9.33 7.95
CA SER A 14 26.19 -10.70 7.79
C SER A 14 27.38 -11.66 7.70
N TYR A 15 27.22 -12.87 8.22
CA TYR A 15 28.20 -13.95 8.05
C TYR A 15 28.07 -14.69 6.71
N LEU A 16 27.01 -14.42 5.95
CA LEU A 16 26.81 -15.02 4.63
C LEU A 16 27.52 -14.20 3.55
N THR A 17 28.27 -14.89 2.69
CA THR A 17 28.91 -14.28 1.51
C THR A 17 27.95 -14.05 0.35
N LYS A 18 26.82 -14.77 0.32
CA LYS A 18 25.74 -14.62 -0.67
C LYS A 18 24.38 -15.00 -0.07
N PRO A 19 23.26 -14.43 -0.57
CA PRO A 19 21.92 -14.84 -0.14
C PRO A 19 21.65 -16.29 -0.53
N LYS A 20 20.92 -17.03 0.32
CA LYS A 20 20.51 -18.42 0.05
C LYS A 20 19.30 -18.52 -0.88
N TYR A 21 18.49 -17.46 -0.93
CA TYR A 21 17.24 -17.38 -1.67
C TYR A 21 17.14 -16.03 -2.36
N LYS A 22 16.36 -15.96 -3.44
CA LYS A 22 15.93 -14.68 -4.01
C LYS A 22 15.10 -13.92 -2.98
N LEU A 23 15.33 -12.62 -2.86
CA LEU A 23 14.78 -11.81 -1.79
C LEU A 23 14.08 -10.56 -2.32
N ALA A 24 12.85 -10.35 -1.83
CA ALA A 24 12.13 -9.10 -1.96
C ALA A 24 11.62 -8.71 -0.57
N VAL A 25 11.73 -7.43 -0.23
CA VAL A 25 11.36 -6.87 1.08
C VAL A 25 10.21 -5.91 0.86
N LEU A 26 9.07 -6.19 1.48
CA LEU A 26 7.91 -5.31 1.44
C LEU A 26 8.09 -4.20 2.47
N VAL A 27 7.95 -2.95 2.03
CA VAL A 27 8.16 -1.76 2.87
C VAL A 27 7.03 -0.75 2.72
N ASN A 28 6.75 0.00 3.79
CA ASN A 28 5.78 1.08 3.76
C ASN A 28 6.13 2.17 4.79
N LYS A 29 5.25 3.16 4.94
CA LYS A 29 5.44 4.27 5.90
C LYS A 29 5.54 3.84 7.38
N GLY A 30 5.10 2.63 7.72
CA GLY A 30 5.27 2.04 9.06
C GLY A 30 6.62 1.32 9.25
N THR A 31 7.36 1.05 8.18
CA THR A 31 8.71 0.48 8.26
C THR A 31 9.65 1.52 8.87
N ALA A 32 10.14 1.27 10.08
CA ALA A 32 10.95 2.22 10.83
C ALA A 32 12.14 1.55 11.55
N SER A 33 13.20 2.32 11.80
CA SER A 33 14.31 1.93 12.68
C SER A 33 15.00 0.64 12.19
N ALA A 34 15.00 -0.44 13.00
CA ALA A 34 15.68 -1.69 12.65
C ALA A 34 15.22 -2.27 11.30
N ALA A 35 13.94 -2.11 10.96
CA ALA A 35 13.41 -2.56 9.68
C ALA A 35 14.01 -1.77 8.50
N GLU A 36 14.27 -0.47 8.67
CA GLU A 36 14.93 0.34 7.65
C GLU A 36 16.42 0.01 7.53
N ILE A 37 17.09 -0.34 8.63
CA ILE A 37 18.48 -0.80 8.58
C ILE A 37 18.57 -2.09 7.76
N LEU A 38 17.69 -3.06 8.03
CA LEU A 38 17.63 -4.33 7.32
C LEU A 38 17.31 -4.12 5.83
N ALA A 39 16.25 -3.38 5.52
CA ALA A 39 15.84 -3.11 4.16
C ALA A 39 16.94 -2.35 3.39
N GLY A 40 17.50 -1.30 3.98
CA GLY A 40 18.57 -0.51 3.38
C GLY A 40 19.84 -1.33 3.12
N ALA A 41 20.21 -2.24 4.02
CA ALA A 41 21.34 -3.13 3.81
C ALA A 41 21.11 -4.11 2.65
N ILE A 42 19.91 -4.68 2.55
CA ILE A 42 19.53 -5.56 1.43
C ILE A 42 19.56 -4.80 0.10
N GLN A 43 19.00 -3.60 0.07
CA GLN A 43 18.97 -2.73 -1.10
C GLN A 43 20.39 -2.34 -1.55
N ASP A 44 21.20 -1.81 -0.64
CA ASP A 44 22.53 -1.27 -0.94
C ASP A 44 23.50 -2.37 -1.40
N THR A 45 23.35 -3.59 -0.88
CA THR A 45 24.14 -4.76 -1.29
C THR A 45 23.61 -5.43 -2.55
N LYS A 46 22.47 -4.97 -3.09
CA LYS A 46 21.82 -5.48 -4.31
C LYS A 46 21.48 -6.97 -4.26
N VAL A 47 21.31 -7.52 -3.06
CA VAL A 47 20.96 -8.94 -2.86
C VAL A 47 19.44 -9.18 -2.89
N GLY A 48 18.65 -8.11 -2.90
CA GLY A 48 17.20 -8.15 -3.02
C GLY A 48 16.62 -6.77 -3.33
N PHE A 49 15.31 -6.73 -3.56
CA PHE A 49 14.57 -5.51 -3.91
C PHE A 49 13.67 -5.03 -2.78
N LEU A 50 13.50 -3.72 -2.66
CA LEU A 50 12.45 -3.10 -1.84
C LEU A 50 11.24 -2.82 -2.70
N VAL A 51 10.08 -3.29 -2.25
CA VAL A 51 8.79 -3.12 -2.94
C VAL A 51 7.81 -2.46 -1.98
N GLY A 52 7.13 -1.41 -2.41
CA GLY A 52 6.08 -0.78 -1.61
C GLY A 52 6.14 0.74 -1.61
N GLU A 53 6.01 1.37 -0.45
CA GLU A 53 6.10 2.82 -0.28
C GLU A 53 7.40 3.24 0.42
N ASN A 54 7.72 4.54 0.39
CA ASN A 54 8.83 5.07 1.19
C ASN A 54 8.66 4.72 2.67
N THR A 55 9.76 4.40 3.33
CA THR A 55 9.79 4.08 4.76
C THR A 55 9.61 5.33 5.63
N TYR A 56 9.64 5.15 6.96
CA TYR A 56 9.37 6.21 7.93
C TYR A 56 10.47 7.29 7.99
N GLY A 57 11.75 6.90 7.96
CA GLY A 57 12.88 7.82 8.10
C GLY A 57 13.47 7.94 9.50
N LYS A 58 13.41 6.88 10.31
CA LYS A 58 13.97 6.88 11.67
C LYS A 58 15.44 6.43 11.65
N GLY A 59 16.30 7.35 11.20
CA GLY A 59 17.74 7.11 11.04
C GLY A 59 18.63 7.34 12.27
N THR A 60 18.06 7.54 13.46
CA THR A 60 18.83 7.88 14.66
C THR A 60 18.64 6.87 15.80
N VAL A 61 19.69 6.73 16.61
CA VAL A 61 19.67 6.00 17.88
C VAL A 61 19.40 6.99 19.00
N GLN A 62 18.45 6.64 19.88
CA GLN A 62 18.11 7.46 21.04
C GLN A 62 18.34 6.67 22.32
N SER A 63 18.86 7.34 23.35
CA SER A 63 19.05 6.79 24.69
C SER A 63 18.37 7.70 25.71
N VAL A 64 17.91 7.10 26.81
CA VAL A 64 17.40 7.85 27.96
C VAL A 64 18.57 8.10 28.93
N VAL A 65 18.76 9.36 29.32
CA VAL A 65 19.68 9.78 30.37
C VAL A 65 18.84 10.07 31.61
N PRO A 66 18.89 9.23 32.66
CA PRO A 66 18.10 9.42 33.86
C PRO A 66 18.60 10.63 34.68
N LEU A 67 17.69 11.26 35.42
CA LEU A 67 17.94 12.33 36.38
C LEU A 67 17.69 11.83 37.81
N GLU A 68 18.25 12.51 38.79
CA GLU A 68 18.18 12.12 40.22
C GLU A 68 16.75 12.09 40.77
N ASP A 69 15.86 12.91 40.22
CA ASP A 69 14.45 13.00 40.61
C ASP A 69 13.56 11.90 39.98
N GLY A 70 14.16 10.97 39.24
CA GLY A 70 13.47 9.89 38.53
C GLY A 70 12.94 10.27 37.14
N SER A 71 13.13 11.51 36.70
CA SER A 71 12.86 11.92 35.32
C SER A 71 14.02 11.56 34.37
N GLY A 72 13.95 11.94 33.09
CA GLY A 72 15.04 11.65 32.16
C GLY A 72 14.95 12.36 30.81
N PHE A 73 16.11 12.58 30.19
CA PHE A 73 16.22 13.13 28.84
C PHE A 73 16.33 12.04 27.80
N LYS A 74 15.51 12.10 26.74
CA LYS A 74 15.67 11.26 25.56
C LYS A 74 16.55 11.96 24.54
N LEU A 75 17.79 11.50 24.40
CA LEU A 75 18.80 12.15 23.56
C LEU A 75 19.15 11.27 22.36
N THR A 76 19.34 11.91 21.21
CA THR A 76 19.92 11.26 20.04
C THR A 76 21.43 11.13 20.23
N ILE A 77 21.94 9.90 20.19
CA ILE A 77 23.36 9.60 20.46
C ILE A 77 24.14 9.11 19.23
N ALA A 78 23.45 8.63 18.20
CA ALA A 78 24.09 8.11 16.99
C ALA A 78 23.15 8.15 15.77
N ARG A 79 23.71 7.87 14.59
CA ARG A 79 23.00 7.71 13.31
C ARG A 79 23.27 6.35 12.70
N TYR A 80 22.31 5.83 11.95
CA TYR A 80 22.48 4.63 11.14
C TYR A 80 23.05 4.99 9.77
N LYS A 81 24.20 4.40 9.44
CA LYS A 81 24.83 4.46 8.12
C LYS A 81 24.73 3.09 7.44
N LEU A 82 24.21 3.09 6.23
CA LEU A 82 23.98 1.90 5.40
C LEU A 82 25.23 1.51 4.61
N PRO A 83 25.30 0.29 4.02
CA PRO A 83 26.48 -0.19 3.32
C PRO A 83 26.99 0.70 2.18
N SER A 84 26.10 1.40 1.47
CA SER A 84 26.50 2.37 0.43
C SER A 84 27.18 3.63 0.97
N GLY A 85 27.16 3.81 2.30
CA GLY A 85 27.64 5.01 2.99
C GLY A 85 26.57 6.09 3.19
N ARG A 86 25.36 5.92 2.65
CA ARG A 86 24.24 6.84 2.89
C ARG A 86 23.66 6.66 4.30
N TYR A 87 23.01 7.71 4.79
CA TYR A 87 22.26 7.68 6.05
C TYR A 87 20.77 7.54 5.75
N ILE A 88 20.03 6.98 6.71
CA ILE A 88 18.57 6.97 6.67
C ILE A 88 18.10 8.39 7.04
N GLY A 89 17.61 9.12 6.04
CA GLY A 89 17.09 10.49 6.21
C GLY A 89 15.64 10.51 6.70
N LYS A 90 15.10 11.71 6.95
CA LYS A 90 13.69 11.91 7.36
C LYS A 90 12.67 11.38 6.36
N GLU A 91 13.06 11.28 5.09
CA GLU A 91 12.19 10.75 4.02
C GLU A 91 12.13 9.22 3.98
N GLY A 92 12.99 8.54 4.75
CA GLY A 92 13.14 7.10 4.72
C GLY A 92 13.95 6.61 3.52
N LEU A 93 13.81 5.33 3.26
CA LEU A 93 14.29 4.64 2.08
C LEU A 93 13.25 4.74 0.98
N THR A 94 13.70 5.01 -0.23
CA THR A 94 12.90 4.86 -1.44
C THR A 94 12.95 3.41 -1.90
N PRO A 95 11.80 2.75 -2.14
CA PRO A 95 11.78 1.39 -2.66
C PRO A 95 12.29 1.35 -4.10
N ASP A 96 12.83 0.20 -4.51
CA ASP A 96 13.25 -0.03 -5.91
C ASP A 96 12.03 -0.09 -6.84
N VAL A 97 10.91 -0.60 -6.32
CA VAL A 97 9.63 -0.66 -7.02
C VAL A 97 8.54 -0.05 -6.15
N TYR A 98 8.07 1.14 -6.53
CA TYR A 98 7.00 1.81 -5.81
C TYR A 98 5.64 1.19 -6.15
N VAL A 99 4.96 0.66 -5.13
CA VAL A 99 3.59 0.13 -5.21
C VAL A 99 2.87 0.46 -3.92
N LYS A 100 1.61 0.86 -4.00
CA LYS A 100 0.79 1.15 -2.84
C LYS A 100 -0.51 0.37 -2.90
N ASN A 101 -0.91 -0.21 -1.76
CA ASN A 101 -2.26 -0.73 -1.61
C ASN A 101 -3.24 0.44 -1.56
N VAL A 102 -4.13 0.49 -2.55
CA VAL A 102 -5.20 1.48 -2.60
C VAL A 102 -6.36 0.95 -1.77
N GLN A 103 -6.72 1.67 -0.72
CA GLN A 103 -7.96 1.42 0.00
C GLN A 103 -9.10 2.14 -0.72
N TYR A 104 -10.06 1.37 -1.21
CA TYR A 104 -11.27 1.85 -1.84
C TYR A 104 -12.39 1.87 -0.80
N THR A 105 -12.77 3.06 -0.34
CA THR A 105 -14.04 3.23 0.39
C THR A 105 -15.15 3.37 -0.63
N ALA A 106 -16.24 2.62 -0.43
CA ALA A 106 -17.45 2.79 -1.20
C ALA A 106 -18.30 3.91 -0.58
N ASP A 107 -18.18 5.13 -1.09
CA ASP A 107 -18.91 6.30 -0.61
C ASP A 107 -20.36 6.35 -1.15
N ILE A 108 -20.79 5.28 -1.84
CA ILE A 108 -22.13 5.13 -2.35
C ILE A 108 -23.10 4.82 -1.21
N LYS A 109 -24.13 5.66 -1.05
CA LYS A 109 -25.24 5.40 -0.13
C LYS A 109 -26.41 4.85 -0.92
N PHE A 110 -27.00 3.76 -0.45
CA PHE A 110 -28.24 3.26 -1.04
C PHE A 110 -29.41 4.16 -0.62
N ALA A 111 -29.84 5.05 -1.51
CA ALA A 111 -30.97 5.96 -1.28
C ALA A 111 -32.24 5.54 -2.05
N GLY A 112 -32.18 4.48 -2.85
CA GLY A 112 -33.26 4.00 -3.70
C GLY A 112 -32.72 3.26 -4.91
N GLU A 113 -33.62 2.63 -5.66
CA GLU A 113 -33.26 1.92 -6.89
C GLU A 113 -32.80 2.90 -7.99
N LEU A 114 -31.71 2.56 -8.68
CA LEU A 114 -31.28 3.27 -9.88
C LEU A 114 -31.49 2.40 -11.12
N LYS A 115 -32.05 2.98 -12.17
CA LYS A 115 -32.37 2.29 -13.43
C LYS A 115 -32.26 3.25 -14.60
N ILE A 116 -32.45 2.75 -15.82
CA ILE A 116 -32.43 3.61 -17.02
C ILE A 116 -33.35 4.83 -16.82
N GLY A 117 -32.80 6.01 -17.08
CA GLY A 117 -33.48 7.28 -16.87
C GLY A 117 -33.19 7.97 -15.53
N SER A 118 -32.69 7.24 -14.52
CA SER A 118 -32.18 7.84 -13.28
C SER A 118 -31.04 8.81 -13.59
N ARG A 119 -30.98 9.92 -12.85
CA ARG A 119 -29.92 10.94 -12.98
C ARG A 119 -29.50 11.44 -11.60
N GLY A 120 -28.26 11.89 -11.48
CA GLY A 120 -27.76 12.53 -10.27
C GLY A 120 -26.38 12.04 -9.85
N ASN A 121 -25.94 12.52 -8.68
CA ASN A 121 -24.64 12.18 -8.12
C ASN A 121 -24.54 10.69 -7.77
N GLU A 122 -25.64 10.05 -7.38
CA GLU A 122 -25.71 8.63 -7.05
C GLU A 122 -25.37 7.77 -8.27
N VAL A 123 -25.88 8.15 -9.44
CA VAL A 123 -25.57 7.47 -10.71
C VAL A 123 -24.10 7.67 -11.08
N LYS A 124 -23.58 8.89 -10.90
CA LYS A 124 -22.18 9.21 -11.19
C LYS A 124 -21.23 8.39 -10.32
N ILE A 125 -21.55 8.29 -9.02
CA ILE A 125 -20.80 7.49 -8.06
C ILE A 125 -20.87 5.99 -8.45
N LEU A 126 -22.05 5.48 -8.80
CA LEU A 126 -22.20 4.11 -9.29
C LEU A 126 -21.34 3.84 -10.54
N GLN A 127 -21.37 4.73 -11.54
CA GLN A 127 -20.57 4.62 -12.76
C GLN A 127 -19.07 4.54 -12.44
N LYS A 128 -18.58 5.40 -11.53
CA LYS A 128 -17.18 5.38 -11.06
C LYS A 128 -16.78 4.02 -10.51
N TYR A 129 -17.59 3.42 -9.62
CA TYR A 129 -17.26 2.12 -9.04
C TYR A 129 -17.39 0.96 -10.03
N LEU A 130 -18.39 0.98 -10.92
CA LEU A 130 -18.50 -0.01 -11.99
C LEU A 130 -17.28 0.04 -12.94
N ASN A 131 -16.80 1.24 -13.26
CA ASN A 131 -15.60 1.43 -14.07
C ASN A 131 -14.32 0.99 -13.35
N LEU A 132 -14.21 1.28 -12.04
CA LEU A 132 -13.11 0.77 -11.20
C LEU A 132 -13.04 -0.76 -11.24
N LEU A 133 -14.19 -1.42 -11.14
CA LEU A 133 -14.36 -2.88 -11.22
C LEU A 133 -14.29 -3.43 -12.66
N LYS A 134 -14.02 -2.57 -13.65
CA LYS A 134 -13.86 -2.90 -15.07
C LYS A 134 -15.12 -3.40 -15.78
N PHE A 135 -16.32 -3.05 -15.28
CA PHE A 135 -17.59 -3.38 -15.93
C PHE A 135 -18.00 -2.42 -17.06
N ASN A 136 -17.27 -1.33 -17.28
CA ASN A 136 -17.48 -0.37 -18.38
C ASN A 136 -18.90 0.26 -18.41
N ALA A 137 -19.21 1.07 -17.39
CA ALA A 137 -20.48 1.78 -17.29
C ALA A 137 -20.60 3.00 -18.24
N GLY A 138 -19.55 3.32 -19.00
CA GLY A 138 -19.48 4.53 -19.81
C GLY A 138 -19.00 5.75 -18.99
N PRO A 139 -19.26 6.98 -19.47
CA PRO A 139 -18.79 8.19 -18.80
C PRO A 139 -19.46 8.36 -17.43
N GLU A 140 -18.72 8.95 -16.48
CA GLU A 140 -19.22 9.31 -15.14
C GLU A 140 -20.02 10.62 -15.18
N ASP A 141 -21.04 10.65 -16.04
CA ASP A 141 -21.87 11.82 -16.33
C ASP A 141 -23.10 11.95 -15.41
N GLY A 142 -23.37 10.93 -14.59
CA GLY A 142 -24.54 10.89 -13.72
C GLY A 142 -25.84 10.59 -14.45
N ILE A 143 -25.80 10.06 -15.68
CA ILE A 143 -26.97 9.66 -16.46
C ILE A 143 -26.98 8.13 -16.58
N PHE A 144 -28.03 7.50 -16.06
CA PHE A 144 -28.14 6.05 -16.11
C PHE A 144 -28.66 5.64 -17.49
N GLY A 145 -27.73 5.43 -18.42
CA GLY A 145 -28.01 5.00 -19.79
C GLY A 145 -27.86 3.49 -20.01
N PRO A 146 -27.97 3.03 -21.27
CA PRO A 146 -27.82 1.62 -21.63
C PRO A 146 -26.46 1.02 -21.24
N LYS A 147 -25.37 1.79 -21.32
CA LYS A 147 -24.03 1.34 -20.89
C LYS A 147 -23.98 1.06 -19.38
N THR A 148 -24.50 1.98 -18.57
CA THR A 148 -24.63 1.79 -17.11
C THR A 148 -25.49 0.57 -16.78
N ALA A 149 -26.63 0.41 -17.47
CA ALA A 149 -27.50 -0.75 -17.28
C ALA A 149 -26.79 -2.07 -17.60
N ASN A 150 -26.04 -2.12 -18.70
CA ASN A 150 -25.26 -3.30 -19.08
C ASN A 150 -24.15 -3.58 -18.05
N ALA A 151 -23.43 -2.57 -17.57
CA ALA A 151 -22.43 -2.73 -16.52
C ALA A 151 -23.04 -3.26 -15.21
N VAL A 152 -24.24 -2.80 -14.84
CA VAL A 152 -24.99 -3.35 -13.70
C VAL A 152 -25.36 -4.81 -13.93
N LYS A 153 -25.80 -5.19 -15.15
CA LYS A 153 -26.05 -6.60 -15.50
C LYS A 153 -24.81 -7.47 -15.35
N GLU A 154 -23.65 -7.00 -15.82
CA GLU A 154 -22.40 -7.75 -15.69
C GLU A 154 -21.96 -7.90 -14.24
N LEU A 155 -22.14 -6.87 -13.41
CA LEU A 155 -21.94 -6.96 -11.97
C LEU A 155 -22.87 -8.02 -11.36
N GLN A 156 -24.16 -7.97 -11.69
CA GLN A 156 -25.16 -8.93 -11.19
C GLN A 156 -24.79 -10.36 -11.59
N LYS A 157 -24.44 -10.62 -12.86
CA LYS A 157 -23.97 -11.93 -13.33
C LYS A 157 -22.78 -12.41 -12.52
N LYS A 158 -21.77 -11.55 -12.34
CA LYS A 158 -20.55 -11.91 -11.59
C LYS A 158 -20.83 -12.18 -10.11
N ALA A 159 -21.88 -11.55 -9.57
CA ALA A 159 -22.36 -11.79 -8.21
C ALA A 159 -23.34 -12.96 -8.07
N GLY A 160 -23.68 -13.66 -9.17
CA GLY A 160 -24.69 -14.72 -9.17
C GLY A 160 -26.13 -14.24 -8.98
N LEU A 161 -26.40 -12.96 -9.25
CA LEU A 161 -27.73 -12.35 -9.20
C LEU A 161 -28.39 -12.33 -10.59
N SER A 162 -29.72 -12.20 -10.61
CA SER A 162 -30.46 -11.98 -11.86
C SER A 162 -30.00 -10.69 -12.56
N PRO A 163 -29.66 -10.73 -13.86
CA PRO A 163 -29.14 -9.59 -14.60
C PRO A 163 -30.25 -8.61 -15.04
N THR A 164 -30.93 -8.00 -14.08
CA THR A 164 -32.04 -7.06 -14.32
C THR A 164 -31.55 -5.75 -14.95
N GLY A 165 -30.31 -5.34 -14.67
CA GLY A 165 -29.77 -4.03 -15.04
C GLY A 165 -30.29 -2.88 -14.18
N VAL A 166 -31.02 -3.19 -13.11
CA VAL A 166 -31.48 -2.26 -12.08
C VAL A 166 -30.55 -2.37 -10.89
N PHE A 167 -30.04 -1.24 -10.41
CA PHE A 167 -29.23 -1.18 -9.21
C PHE A 167 -30.13 -1.12 -7.97
N ASP A 168 -30.48 -2.29 -7.46
CA ASP A 168 -31.29 -2.50 -6.25
C ASP A 168 -30.42 -2.77 -5.00
N LYS A 169 -31.06 -3.06 -3.86
CA LYS A 169 -30.36 -3.31 -2.59
C LYS A 169 -29.44 -4.54 -2.65
N ASN A 170 -29.82 -5.58 -3.40
CA ASN A 170 -29.00 -6.78 -3.54
C ASN A 170 -27.75 -6.50 -4.38
N THR A 171 -27.94 -5.76 -5.48
CA THR A 171 -26.88 -5.30 -6.37
C THR A 171 -25.93 -4.34 -5.66
N TYR A 172 -26.46 -3.46 -4.81
CA TYR A 172 -25.67 -2.58 -3.94
C TYR A 172 -24.79 -3.39 -2.98
N ASN A 173 -25.35 -4.38 -2.27
CA ASN A 173 -24.57 -5.22 -1.37
C ASN A 173 -23.49 -6.04 -2.13
N ALA A 174 -23.80 -6.49 -3.35
CA ALA A 174 -22.83 -7.17 -4.20
C ALA A 174 -21.69 -6.25 -4.64
N LEU A 175 -22.00 -4.99 -4.99
CA LEU A 175 -21.00 -3.98 -5.31
C LEU A 175 -20.05 -3.75 -4.13
N LEU A 176 -20.59 -3.56 -2.91
CA LEU A 176 -19.78 -3.38 -1.71
C LEU A 176 -18.83 -4.55 -1.47
N LYS A 177 -19.33 -5.79 -1.54
CA LYS A 177 -18.49 -7.00 -1.41
C LYS A 177 -17.37 -7.06 -2.44
N MET A 178 -17.62 -6.64 -3.69
CA MET A 178 -16.58 -6.61 -4.72
C MET A 178 -15.53 -5.53 -4.44
N ILE A 179 -15.93 -4.37 -3.94
CA ILE A 179 -15.01 -3.30 -3.53
C ILE A 179 -14.17 -3.77 -2.33
N ASP A 180 -14.77 -4.41 -1.33
CA ASP A 180 -14.05 -4.99 -0.19
C ASP A 180 -13.05 -6.07 -0.65
N SER A 181 -13.42 -6.87 -1.65
CA SER A 181 -12.48 -7.83 -2.24
C SER A 181 -11.30 -7.18 -2.96
N LEU A 182 -11.42 -5.96 -3.49
CA LEU A 182 -10.28 -5.21 -4.02
C LEU A 182 -9.34 -4.78 -2.89
N ASN A 183 -9.90 -4.38 -1.75
CA ASN A 183 -9.11 -3.97 -0.57
C ASN A 183 -8.34 -5.13 0.06
N ASN A 184 -8.83 -6.37 -0.12
CA ASN A 184 -8.16 -7.58 0.36
C ASN A 184 -7.04 -8.06 -0.55
N LYS A 185 -6.82 -7.43 -1.72
CA LYS A 185 -5.67 -7.75 -2.58
C LYS A 185 -4.46 -6.95 -2.13
N ASP A 186 -3.37 -7.66 -1.82
CA ASP A 186 -2.09 -7.05 -1.53
C ASP A 186 -1.27 -6.88 -2.81
N ALA A 187 -1.44 -5.72 -3.46
CA ALA A 187 -0.73 -5.38 -4.69
C ALA A 187 0.79 -5.34 -4.49
N VAL A 188 1.25 -5.00 -3.28
CA VAL A 188 2.68 -4.98 -2.94
C VAL A 188 3.24 -6.40 -2.95
N LEU A 189 2.53 -7.35 -2.33
CA LEU A 189 2.89 -8.76 -2.33
C LEU A 189 2.86 -9.36 -3.74
N GLU A 190 1.80 -9.11 -4.51
CA GLU A 190 1.69 -9.59 -5.88
C GLU A 190 2.86 -9.09 -6.74
N LYS A 191 3.25 -7.81 -6.60
CA LYS A 191 4.39 -7.27 -7.33
C LYS A 191 5.72 -7.89 -6.88
N ALA A 192 5.91 -8.09 -5.58
CA ALA A 192 7.11 -8.75 -5.08
C ALA A 192 7.26 -10.18 -5.62
N LEU A 193 6.17 -10.95 -5.67
CA LEU A 193 6.16 -12.29 -6.24
C LEU A 193 6.45 -12.30 -7.74
N GLU A 194 5.91 -11.34 -8.49
CA GLU A 194 6.22 -11.15 -9.92
C GLU A 194 7.72 -10.92 -10.14
N LEU A 195 8.35 -10.03 -9.37
CA LEU A 195 9.78 -9.76 -9.47
C LEU A 195 10.60 -11.03 -9.19
N LEU A 196 10.29 -11.76 -8.11
CA LEU A 196 11.02 -12.97 -7.74
C LEU A 196 10.94 -14.08 -8.79
N ARG A 197 9.80 -14.18 -9.51
CA ARG A 197 9.62 -15.13 -10.61
C ARG A 197 10.45 -14.78 -11.85
N ASN A 198 10.75 -13.49 -12.05
CA ASN A 198 11.47 -12.98 -13.22
C ASN A 198 12.99 -12.81 -13.00
N MET A 199 13.47 -12.99 -11.77
CA MET A 199 14.91 -13.13 -11.45
C MET A 199 15.44 -14.50 -11.88
#